data_AF-A0A8S4E6J2-F1
#
_entry.id   AF-A0A8S4E6J2-F1
#
_cell.length_a   1.000
_cell.length_b   1.000
_cell.length_c   1.000
_cell.angle_alpha   90.00
_cell.angle_beta   90.00
_cell.angle_gamma   90.00
#
_symmetry.space_group_name_H-M   'P 1'
#
loop_
_entity.id
_entity.type
_entity.pdbx_description
1 polymer ?
#
loop_
_entity_poly.entity_id
_entity_poly.type
_entity_poly.pdbx_seq_one_letter_code
_entity_poly.pdbx_strand_id
1 'polypeptide(L)'
;MNPITMDNYGEILRECGFITIIPKYLIRYHTMVRSRTLKQLKKEGLIDGDLQLKDKLEQCFDNWPSSHKLSQDFDEMSTSILTIRMYILEKYLNWKLNVSTEEFQKYCKHYLPLKHKPMQDIQEAISIAETDIGFTQETVRRNGFVISSDPVNTRLILDNIPTIAGQDIREAIKIEPAILKNNYNGLLQIRSILEEYRISAEAQRNCLKIYCMCPETVRERLEELVQLKEYQMLKSNPRVLSMVVHKKKMLSRLTKMNAANKQCYSLNHLISSKKVFNNYIGNFGSKACGRDIAILISTCLQSSINTSSSASAISSKTTAASIVKRLKKHKFWLHTALSVIDDNIKFLQKWFQNEVIFNNCHLLLYPGFDIQQHIEFFLGMRNSNGFKQETIPLDSSYNNIRYGKLTDDQILALTLYEIEKKYHFSGDGIWSKQDPCRTESQLS
;
A
#
# COMPACT_ATOMS: atom_id res chain seq x y z
N MET A 1 22.40 5.12 24.75
CA MET A 1 21.36 6.14 24.48
C MET A 1 21.44 6.50 23.00
N ASN A 2 20.31 6.76 22.34
CA ASN A 2 20.28 7.21 20.95
C ASN A 2 20.94 8.61 20.86
N PRO A 3 21.91 8.85 19.94
CA PRO A 3 22.56 10.15 19.78
C PRO A 3 21.59 11.33 19.62
N ILE A 4 20.53 11.16 18.81
CA ILE A 4 19.53 12.21 18.56
C ILE A 4 18.81 12.62 19.86
N THR A 5 18.59 11.66 20.76
CA THR A 5 17.97 11.94 22.06
C THR A 5 18.90 12.75 22.96
N MET A 6 20.22 12.53 22.86
CA MET A 6 21.21 13.28 23.63
C MET A 6 21.32 14.72 23.13
N ASP A 7 21.28 14.92 21.81
CA ASP A 7 21.29 16.25 21.20
C ASP A 7 20.07 17.05 21.64
N ASN A 8 18.86 16.45 21.58
CA ASN A 8 17.65 17.08 22.10
C ASN A 8 17.76 17.46 23.58
N TYR A 9 18.37 16.61 24.41
CA TYR A 9 18.57 16.92 25.83
C TYR A 9 19.52 18.10 26.01
N GLY A 10 20.59 18.17 25.23
CA GLY A 10 21.52 19.30 25.23
C GLY A 10 20.84 20.61 24.82
N GLU A 11 20.10 20.60 23.71
CA GLU A 11 19.38 21.77 23.23
C GLU A 11 18.32 22.25 24.23
N ILE A 12 17.57 21.33 24.86
CA ILE A 12 16.59 21.70 25.89
C ILE A 12 17.27 22.36 27.10
N LEU A 13 18.42 21.83 27.57
CA LEU A 13 19.15 22.47 28.67
C LEU A 13 19.66 23.86 28.26
N ARG A 14 20.04 24.06 26.99
CA ARG A 14 20.44 25.37 26.46
C ARG A 14 19.27 26.35 26.42
N GLU A 15 18.11 25.93 25.90
CA GLU A 15 16.86 26.70 25.91
C GLU A 15 16.48 27.12 27.34
N CYS A 16 16.69 26.24 28.32
CA CYS A 16 16.43 26.51 29.73
C CYS A 16 17.50 27.37 30.43
N GLY A 17 18.56 27.77 29.74
CA GLY A 17 19.58 28.67 30.27
C GLY A 17 20.58 28.06 31.21
N PHE A 18 20.90 26.78 31.04
CA PHE A 18 22.06 26.18 31.71
C PHE A 18 23.35 26.86 31.25
N ILE A 19 24.17 27.29 32.21
CA ILE A 19 25.42 28.03 31.95
C ILE A 19 26.44 27.15 31.24
N THR A 20 26.63 25.93 31.76
CA THR A 20 27.55 24.93 31.22
C THR A 20 26.83 23.59 31.13
N ILE A 21 26.88 22.94 29.97
CA ILE A 21 26.27 21.63 29.76
C ILE A 21 27.37 20.57 29.71
N ILE A 22 27.45 19.73 30.74
CA ILE A 22 28.42 18.62 30.82
C ILE A 22 27.72 17.26 30.65
N PRO A 23 28.44 16.19 30.25
CA PRO A 23 27.85 14.88 30.02
C PRO A 23 27.05 14.31 31.20
N LYS A 24 27.46 14.62 32.44
CA LYS A 24 26.75 14.22 33.66
C LYS A 24 25.31 14.76 33.70
N TYR A 25 25.07 15.95 33.15
CA TYR A 25 23.75 16.56 33.12
C TYR A 25 22.84 15.89 32.09
N LEU A 26 23.40 15.52 30.94
CA LEU A 26 22.67 14.77 29.90
C LEU A 26 22.26 13.38 30.40
N ILE A 27 23.15 12.68 31.10
CA ILE A 27 22.86 11.37 31.71
C ILE A 27 21.74 11.49 32.76
N ARG A 28 21.73 12.59 33.53
CA ARG A 28 20.73 12.86 34.58
C ARG A 28 19.59 13.78 34.12
N TYR A 29 19.37 13.90 32.81
CA TYR A 29 18.44 14.86 32.21
C TYR A 29 17.04 14.79 32.84
N HIS A 30 16.46 13.60 32.95
CA HIS A 30 15.11 13.46 33.51
C HIS A 30 15.03 13.93 34.97
N THR A 31 16.05 13.64 35.78
CA THR A 31 16.11 14.12 37.16
C THR A 31 16.17 15.64 37.19
N MET A 32 17.01 16.25 36.33
CA MET A 32 17.19 17.70 36.28
C MET A 32 15.95 18.44 35.82
N VAL A 33 15.26 17.92 34.81
CA VAL A 33 14.13 18.60 34.17
C VAL A 33 12.78 18.31 34.85
N ARG A 34 12.60 17.10 35.40
CA ARG A 34 11.32 16.67 36.00
C ARG A 34 11.28 16.73 37.53
N SER A 35 12.38 16.39 38.20
CA SER A 35 12.37 16.14 39.65
C SER A 35 12.91 17.31 40.47
N ARG A 36 13.68 18.22 39.85
CA ARG A 36 14.29 19.36 40.53
C ARG A 36 13.49 20.63 40.30
N THR A 37 13.48 21.48 41.31
CA THR A 37 12.78 22.78 41.27
C THR A 37 13.72 23.88 40.78
N LEU A 38 13.17 24.96 40.24
CA LEU A 38 13.97 26.08 39.74
C LEU A 38 14.90 26.65 40.82
N LYS A 39 14.41 26.83 42.05
CA LYS A 39 15.23 27.32 43.15
C LYS A 39 16.43 26.43 43.44
N GLN A 40 16.28 25.11 43.36
CA GLN A 40 17.40 24.18 43.57
C GLN A 40 18.46 24.34 42.47
N LEU A 41 18.03 24.50 41.22
CA LEU A 41 18.91 24.67 40.06
C LEU A 41 19.66 26.01 40.12
N LYS A 42 18.99 27.09 40.51
CA LYS A 42 19.59 28.41 40.75
C LYS A 42 20.58 28.39 41.92
N LYS A 43 20.21 27.77 43.05
CA LYS A 43 21.07 27.66 44.24
C LYS A 43 22.38 26.90 43.95
N GLU A 44 22.34 25.91 43.07
CA GLU A 44 23.52 25.15 42.66
C GLU A 44 24.33 25.83 41.54
N GLY A 45 23.92 27.03 41.09
CA GLY A 45 24.61 27.75 40.03
C GLY A 45 24.54 27.08 38.66
N LEU A 46 23.55 26.20 38.44
CA LEU A 46 23.38 25.52 37.16
C LEU A 46 22.68 26.41 36.12
N ILE A 47 21.82 27.30 36.62
CA ILE A 47 21.07 28.31 35.88
C ILE A 47 21.30 29.64 36.61
N ASP A 48 21.35 30.73 35.86
CA ASP A 48 21.48 32.07 36.41
C ASP A 48 20.35 32.40 37.42
N GLY A 49 20.72 33.02 38.54
CA GLY A 49 19.81 33.34 39.64
C GLY A 49 18.72 34.33 39.23
N ASP A 50 19.07 35.27 38.37
CA ASP A 50 18.17 36.32 37.89
C ASP A 50 17.34 35.88 36.68
N LEU A 51 17.58 34.66 36.15
CA LEU A 51 16.87 34.17 34.98
C LEU A 51 15.38 33.98 35.25
N GLN A 52 14.56 34.65 34.44
CA GLN A 52 13.15 34.36 34.27
C GLN A 52 12.98 33.27 33.20
N LEU A 53 12.88 32.01 33.64
CA LEU A 53 12.82 30.87 32.72
C LEU A 53 11.64 30.97 31.75
N LYS A 54 10.49 31.48 32.22
CA LYS A 54 9.31 31.69 31.39
C LYS A 54 9.63 32.56 30.18
N ASP A 55 10.18 33.75 30.42
CA ASP A 55 10.47 34.73 29.38
C ASP A 55 11.47 34.17 28.36
N LYS A 56 12.48 33.44 28.84
CA LYS A 56 13.47 32.79 27.97
C LYS A 56 12.85 31.70 27.09
N LEU A 57 11.93 30.90 27.63
CA LEU A 57 11.24 29.87 26.85
C LEU A 57 10.22 30.49 25.86
N GLU A 58 9.55 31.58 26.23
CA GLU A 58 8.68 32.31 25.30
C GLU A 58 9.45 32.94 24.14
N GLN A 59 10.71 33.35 24.36
CA GLN A 59 11.63 33.82 23.31
C GLN A 59 12.08 32.71 22.34
N CYS A 60 11.85 31.44 22.64
CA CYS A 60 12.15 30.34 21.72
C CYS A 60 11.15 30.25 20.56
N PHE A 61 10.02 30.97 20.62
CA PHE A 61 8.98 30.96 19.59
C PHE A 61 8.92 32.31 18.87
N ASP A 62 9.31 32.35 17.60
CA ASP A 62 9.19 33.58 16.81
C ASP A 62 7.74 33.92 16.52
N ASN A 63 7.47 35.22 16.38
CA ASN A 63 6.15 35.77 16.04
C ASN A 63 5.04 35.46 17.05
N TRP A 64 5.34 34.94 18.24
CA TRP A 64 4.35 34.73 19.29
C TRP A 64 3.96 36.08 19.94
N PRO A 65 2.72 36.59 19.75
CA PRO A 65 2.36 37.94 20.15
C PRO A 65 2.36 38.11 21.66
N SER A 66 2.84 39.26 22.14
CA SER A 66 2.86 39.59 23.57
C SER A 66 1.49 39.52 24.25
N SER A 67 0.39 39.74 23.50
CA SER A 67 -0.98 39.61 23.99
C SER A 67 -1.39 38.18 24.36
N HIS A 68 -0.67 37.18 23.86
CA HIS A 68 -0.91 35.76 24.12
C HIS A 68 0.18 35.14 25.01
N LYS A 69 1.17 35.94 25.43
CA LYS A 69 2.19 35.55 26.40
C LYS A 69 1.61 35.49 27.80
N LEU A 70 2.23 34.71 28.65
CA LEU A 70 1.68 34.40 29.96
C LEU A 70 1.76 35.60 30.90
N SER A 71 0.66 35.91 31.57
CA SER A 71 0.67 36.83 32.73
C SER A 71 0.92 36.10 34.05
N GLN A 72 0.87 34.77 34.05
CA GLN A 72 1.04 33.95 35.25
C GLN A 72 2.52 33.79 35.59
N ASP A 73 2.84 34.00 36.87
CA ASP A 73 4.14 33.68 37.45
C ASP A 73 4.12 32.26 38.03
N PHE A 74 5.28 31.60 37.99
CA PHE A 74 5.45 30.25 38.51
C PHE A 74 6.15 30.29 39.87
N ASP A 75 5.64 29.51 40.82
CA ASP A 75 6.33 29.33 42.10
C ASP A 75 7.60 28.49 41.90
N GLU A 76 8.77 29.15 41.99
CA GLU A 76 10.08 28.51 41.84
C GLU A 76 10.39 27.46 42.91
N MET A 77 9.68 27.48 44.05
CA MET A 77 9.84 26.51 45.14
C MET A 77 9.27 25.14 44.78
N SER A 78 8.18 25.09 44.02
CA SER A 78 7.41 23.87 43.75
C SER A 78 7.44 23.45 42.27
N THR A 79 7.84 24.34 41.37
CA THR A 79 7.73 24.09 39.93
C THR A 79 9.02 23.55 39.32
N SER A 80 8.88 22.51 38.50
CA SER A 80 9.97 21.93 37.69
C SER A 80 10.08 22.59 36.31
N ILE A 81 11.24 22.47 35.67
CA ILE A 81 11.45 22.94 34.29
C ILE A 81 10.41 22.31 33.34
N LEU A 82 10.17 21.00 33.45
CA LEU A 82 9.24 20.30 32.58
C LEU A 82 7.83 20.90 32.67
N THR A 83 7.37 21.23 33.87
CA THR A 83 6.03 21.80 34.08
C THR A 83 5.88 23.12 33.33
N ILE A 84 6.87 24.01 33.45
CA ILE A 84 6.86 25.32 32.78
C ILE A 84 6.92 25.13 31.27
N ARG A 85 7.84 24.29 30.78
CA ARG A 85 7.97 23.99 29.34
C ARG A 85 6.66 23.48 28.74
N MET A 86 6.03 22.51 29.39
CA MET A 86 4.79 21.90 28.89
C MET A 86 3.65 22.91 28.86
N TYR A 87 3.56 23.78 29.86
CA TYR A 87 2.52 24.81 29.89
C TYR A 87 2.71 25.87 28.81
N ILE A 88 3.95 26.35 28.62
CA ILE A 88 4.28 27.29 27.54
C ILE A 88 4.00 26.68 26.17
N LEU A 89 4.40 25.42 25.95
CA LEU A 89 4.15 24.71 24.72
C LEU A 89 2.65 24.54 24.45
N GLU A 90 1.84 24.22 25.46
CA GLU A 90 0.38 24.12 25.34
C GLU A 90 -0.22 25.45 24.86
N LYS A 91 0.18 26.57 25.47
CA LYS A 91 -0.30 27.91 25.08
C LYS A 91 0.13 28.31 23.68
N TYR A 92 1.39 28.03 23.31
CA TYR A 92 1.88 28.27 21.96
C TYR A 92 1.07 27.47 20.93
N LEU A 93 0.84 26.17 21.16
CA LEU A 93 0.06 25.33 20.24
C LEU A 93 -1.43 25.71 20.21
N ASN A 94 -1.98 26.18 21.32
CA ASN A 94 -3.33 26.72 21.37
C ASN A 94 -3.45 27.96 20.47
N TRP A 95 -2.53 28.92 20.60
CA TRP A 95 -2.51 30.11 19.74
C TRP A 95 -2.26 29.77 18.27
N LYS A 96 -1.25 28.95 17.98
CA LYS A 96 -0.78 28.70 16.61
C LYS A 96 -1.72 27.79 15.81
N LEU A 97 -2.30 26.76 16.45
CA LEU A 97 -3.03 25.68 15.79
C LEU A 97 -4.45 25.45 16.34
N ASN A 98 -4.91 26.25 17.31
CA ASN A 98 -6.18 26.03 18.02
C ASN A 98 -6.28 24.61 18.62
N VAL A 99 -5.17 24.16 19.24
CA VAL A 99 -5.11 22.90 19.99
C VAL A 99 -5.79 23.08 21.35
N SER A 100 -6.75 22.21 21.68
CA SER A 100 -7.39 22.19 23.00
C SER A 100 -6.51 21.53 24.06
N THR A 101 -6.78 21.76 25.34
CA THR A 101 -6.08 21.09 26.44
C THR A 101 -6.20 19.56 26.36
N GLU A 102 -7.36 19.04 25.97
CA GLU A 102 -7.57 17.59 25.79
C GLU A 102 -6.76 17.03 24.62
N GLU A 103 -6.68 17.77 23.50
CA GLU A 103 -5.84 17.40 22.36
C GLU A 103 -4.36 17.40 22.71
N PHE A 104 -3.90 18.42 23.44
CA PHE A 104 -2.53 18.53 23.91
C PHE A 104 -2.15 17.35 24.82
N GLN A 105 -3.03 16.97 25.76
CA GLN A 105 -2.83 15.79 26.61
C GLN A 105 -2.75 14.49 25.79
N LYS A 106 -3.57 14.36 24.73
CA LYS A 106 -3.48 13.23 23.80
C LYS A 106 -2.14 13.21 23.07
N TYR A 107 -1.65 14.35 22.60
CA TYR A 107 -0.32 14.42 21.96
C TYR A 107 0.78 14.00 22.93
N CYS A 108 0.75 14.51 24.15
CA CYS A 108 1.70 14.16 25.20
C CYS A 108 1.70 12.66 25.57
N LYS A 109 0.56 11.98 25.38
CA LYS A 109 0.41 10.54 25.63
C LYS A 109 0.87 9.68 24.44
N HIS A 110 0.53 10.09 23.22
CA HIS A 110 0.78 9.29 22.02
C HIS A 110 2.12 9.59 21.33
N TYR A 111 2.64 10.81 21.52
CA TYR A 111 3.90 11.28 20.96
C TYR A 111 4.85 11.64 22.10
N LEU A 112 5.33 10.61 22.80
CA LEU A 112 6.29 10.72 23.91
C LEU A 112 7.46 11.68 23.63
N PRO A 113 8.03 11.74 22.40
CA PRO A 113 9.09 12.71 22.10
C PRO A 113 8.69 14.17 22.29
N LEU A 114 7.41 14.54 22.18
CA LEU A 114 6.96 15.93 22.26
C LEU A 114 7.35 16.61 23.58
N LYS A 115 7.35 15.87 24.70
CA LYS A 115 7.73 16.41 26.02
C LYS A 115 9.22 16.73 26.14
N HIS A 116 10.02 16.09 25.31
CA HIS A 116 11.48 16.13 25.34
C HIS A 116 12.02 16.48 23.96
N LYS A 117 11.33 17.40 23.29
CA LYS A 117 11.75 18.04 22.05
C LYS A 117 12.06 19.52 22.30
N PRO A 118 13.10 20.08 21.67
CA PRO A 118 13.36 21.51 21.69
C PRO A 118 12.13 22.30 21.22
N MET A 119 11.89 23.47 21.78
CA MET A 119 10.79 24.35 21.39
C MET A 119 11.01 24.92 19.99
N GLN A 120 12.25 25.28 19.67
CA GLN A 120 12.63 25.76 18.34
C GLN A 120 12.35 24.71 17.26
N ASP A 121 12.70 23.44 17.52
CA ASP A 121 12.37 22.34 16.61
C ASP A 121 10.87 22.22 16.34
N ILE A 122 10.04 22.41 17.38
CA ILE A 122 8.58 22.31 17.24
C ILE A 122 8.06 23.47 16.38
N GLN A 123 8.56 24.68 16.62
CA GLN A 123 8.24 25.84 15.80
C GLN A 123 8.63 25.61 14.34
N GLU A 124 9.86 25.14 14.11
CA GLU A 124 10.38 24.89 12.78
C GLU A 124 9.61 23.77 12.07
N ALA A 125 9.30 22.67 12.75
CA ALA A 125 8.50 21.59 12.18
C ALA A 125 7.10 22.06 11.74
N ILE A 126 6.46 22.93 12.53
CA ILE A 126 5.18 23.57 12.15
C ILE A 126 5.40 24.51 10.96
N SER A 127 6.48 25.29 10.95
CA SER A 127 6.77 26.22 9.87
C SER A 127 6.99 25.48 8.55
N ILE A 128 7.81 24.43 8.52
CA ILE A 128 8.04 23.59 7.33
C ILE A 128 6.72 22.98 6.85
N ALA A 129 5.91 22.47 7.78
CA ALA A 129 4.61 21.91 7.48
C ALA A 129 3.66 22.92 6.80
N GLU A 130 3.58 24.15 7.29
CA GLU A 130 2.69 25.18 6.75
C GLU A 130 3.23 25.82 5.46
N THR A 131 4.54 26.09 5.40
CA THR A 131 5.15 26.90 4.32
C THR A 131 5.68 26.05 3.18
N ASP A 132 6.51 25.05 3.47
CA ASP A 132 7.19 24.24 2.44
C ASP A 132 6.30 23.11 1.92
N ILE A 133 5.52 22.49 2.82
CA ILE A 133 4.60 21.41 2.47
C ILE A 133 3.22 21.96 2.12
N GLY A 134 2.77 23.06 2.73
CA GLY A 134 1.46 23.65 2.46
C GLY A 134 0.31 22.96 3.20
N PHE A 135 0.55 22.42 4.40
CA PHE A 135 -0.52 21.97 5.28
C PHE A 135 -1.33 23.13 5.83
N THR A 136 -2.64 22.92 5.94
CA THR A 136 -3.50 23.80 6.74
C THR A 136 -3.26 23.55 8.23
N GLN A 137 -3.53 24.55 9.08
CA GLN A 137 -3.47 24.41 10.54
C GLN A 137 -4.28 23.20 11.05
N GLU A 138 -5.46 22.96 10.45
CA GLU A 138 -6.27 21.80 10.78
C GLU A 138 -5.58 20.47 10.43
N THR A 139 -4.89 20.40 9.30
CA THR A 139 -4.13 19.21 8.89
C THR A 139 -2.99 18.94 9.85
N VAL A 140 -2.25 19.97 10.28
CA VAL A 140 -1.18 19.84 11.28
C VAL A 140 -1.75 19.36 12.62
N ARG A 141 -2.85 19.98 13.09
CA ARG A 141 -3.54 19.59 14.34
C ARG A 141 -4.03 18.14 14.30
N ARG A 142 -4.67 17.71 13.22
CA ARG A 142 -5.15 16.30 13.09
C ARG A 142 -3.98 15.30 13.06
N ASN A 143 -2.82 15.71 12.59
CA ASN A 143 -1.62 14.89 12.48
C ASN A 143 -0.56 15.29 13.51
N GLY A 144 -0.84 15.15 14.82
CA GLY A 144 0.07 15.60 15.88
C GLY A 144 1.50 15.05 15.84
N PHE A 145 1.78 13.98 15.10
CA PHE A 145 3.15 13.52 14.86
C PHE A 145 3.98 14.50 14.02
N VAL A 146 3.35 15.33 13.19
CA VAL A 146 3.98 16.40 12.40
C VAL A 146 4.59 17.44 13.34
N ILE A 147 3.88 17.80 14.41
CA ILE A 147 4.35 18.72 15.45
C ILE A 147 5.61 18.17 16.13
N SER A 148 5.68 16.84 16.32
CA SER A 148 6.83 16.17 16.92
C SER A 148 7.91 15.74 15.92
N SER A 149 7.78 16.07 14.63
CA SER A 149 8.71 15.62 13.59
C SER A 149 10.07 16.31 13.71
N ASP A 150 11.12 15.65 13.24
CA ASP A 150 12.46 16.24 13.18
C ASP A 150 12.54 17.20 11.97
N PRO A 151 12.73 18.52 12.19
CA PRO A 151 12.80 19.48 11.09
C PRO A 151 13.99 19.23 10.17
N VAL A 152 15.13 18.77 10.71
CA VAL A 152 16.33 18.49 9.91
C VAL A 152 16.06 17.34 8.94
N ASN A 153 15.53 16.24 9.46
CA ASN A 153 15.14 15.11 8.62
C ASN A 153 14.05 15.50 7.60
N THR A 154 13.08 16.32 8.00
CA THR A 154 12.02 16.78 7.09
C THR A 154 12.59 17.60 5.94
N ARG A 155 13.49 18.55 6.21
CA ARG A 155 14.20 19.31 5.17
C ARG A 155 15.00 18.38 4.26
N LEU A 156 15.77 17.44 4.83
CA LEU A 156 16.52 16.46 4.04
C LEU A 156 15.62 15.70 3.05
N ILE A 157 14.42 15.30 3.48
CA ILE A 157 13.43 14.66 2.59
C ILE A 157 13.00 15.62 1.47
N LEU A 158 12.59 16.84 1.82
CA LEU A 158 12.04 17.80 0.85
C LEU A 158 13.07 18.30 -0.17
N ASP A 159 14.33 18.41 0.24
CA ASP A 159 15.41 18.95 -0.58
C ASP A 159 16.04 17.88 -1.48
N ASN A 160 16.16 16.65 -0.98
CA ASN A 160 16.90 15.58 -1.67
C ASN A 160 16.02 14.51 -2.31
N ILE A 161 14.70 14.49 -2.03
CA ILE A 161 13.77 13.55 -2.66
C ILE A 161 12.74 14.37 -3.46
N PRO A 162 13.00 14.69 -4.73
CA PRO A 162 12.08 15.52 -5.52
C PRO A 162 10.76 14.80 -5.79
N THR A 163 10.80 13.48 -5.98
CA THR A 163 9.62 12.67 -6.32
C THR A 163 9.59 11.34 -5.61
N ILE A 164 8.40 10.92 -5.19
CA ILE A 164 8.08 9.56 -4.75
C ILE A 164 6.90 9.04 -5.57
N ALA A 165 6.92 7.77 -5.99
CA ALA A 165 5.87 7.18 -6.83
C ALA A 165 5.60 7.96 -8.15
N GLY A 166 6.59 8.70 -8.66
CA GLY A 166 6.44 9.55 -9.85
C GLY A 166 5.53 10.78 -9.65
N GLN A 167 5.34 11.21 -8.41
CA GLN A 167 4.69 12.48 -8.06
C GLN A 167 5.61 13.30 -7.14
N ASP A 168 5.42 14.61 -7.10
CA ASP A 168 6.17 15.50 -6.20
C ASP A 168 6.04 15.06 -4.74
N ILE A 169 7.13 15.15 -3.98
CA ILE A 169 7.18 14.68 -2.58
C ILE A 169 6.22 15.45 -1.67
N ARG A 170 6.03 16.76 -1.90
CA ARG A 170 5.13 17.60 -1.09
C ARG A 170 3.70 17.17 -1.33
N GLU A 171 3.33 16.92 -2.58
CA GLU A 171 2.01 16.38 -2.94
C GLU A 171 1.79 14.97 -2.38
N ALA A 172 2.82 14.12 -2.35
CA ALA A 172 2.74 12.81 -1.71
C ALA A 172 2.49 12.91 -0.20
N ILE A 173 3.22 13.82 0.48
CA ILE A 173 3.07 14.07 1.92
C ILE A 173 1.71 14.70 2.23
N LYS A 174 1.16 15.55 1.34
CA LYS A 174 -0.23 16.04 1.43
C LYS A 174 -1.26 14.93 1.48
N ILE A 175 -1.09 13.92 0.63
CA ILE A 175 -2.01 12.78 0.57
C ILE A 175 -1.80 11.83 1.75
N GLU A 176 -0.55 11.56 2.12
CA GLU A 176 -0.20 10.66 3.21
C GLU A 176 0.86 11.32 4.12
N PRO A 177 0.44 12.14 5.11
CA PRO A 177 1.37 12.84 6.00
C PRO A 177 2.26 11.89 6.80
N ALA A 178 1.84 10.64 7.01
CA ALA A 178 2.60 9.66 7.77
C ALA A 178 3.93 9.24 7.11
N ILE A 179 4.18 9.63 5.87
CA ILE A 179 5.50 9.49 5.22
C ILE A 179 6.60 10.15 6.07
N LEU A 180 6.30 11.29 6.72
CA LEU A 180 7.24 12.02 7.58
C LEU A 180 7.67 11.26 8.84
N LYS A 181 7.06 10.10 9.14
CA LYS A 181 7.51 9.23 10.24
C LYS A 181 8.78 8.46 9.90
N ASN A 182 9.09 8.32 8.61
CA ASN A 182 10.33 7.73 8.15
C ASN A 182 11.42 8.79 7.99
N ASN A 183 12.66 8.34 8.10
CA ASN A 183 13.82 9.20 7.81
C ASN A 183 14.17 9.18 6.31
N TYR A 184 14.97 10.16 5.89
CA TYR A 184 15.46 10.30 4.52
C TYR A 184 16.03 8.98 3.97
N ASN A 185 16.95 8.35 4.71
CA ASN A 185 17.58 7.09 4.30
C ASN A 185 16.57 5.94 4.14
N GLY A 186 15.59 5.86 5.02
CA GLY A 186 14.53 4.85 4.96
C GLY A 186 13.67 5.00 3.71
N LEU A 187 13.32 6.24 3.32
CA LEU A 187 12.58 6.47 2.08
C LEU A 187 13.40 6.08 0.83
N LEU A 188 14.70 6.38 0.81
CA LEU A 188 15.59 5.94 -0.27
C LEU A 188 15.66 4.41 -0.36
N GLN A 189 15.79 3.72 0.77
CA GLN A 189 15.82 2.26 0.79
C GLN A 189 14.50 1.65 0.33
N ILE A 190 13.36 2.17 0.77
CA ILE A 190 12.04 1.71 0.30
C ILE A 190 11.92 1.90 -1.20
N ARG A 191 12.36 3.04 -1.74
CA ARG A 191 12.39 3.27 -3.19
C ARG A 191 13.23 2.23 -3.92
N SER A 192 14.46 1.98 -3.45
CA SER A 192 15.35 0.98 -4.03
C SER A 192 14.73 -0.43 -3.98
N ILE A 193 14.10 -0.81 -2.88
CA ILE A 193 13.37 -2.08 -2.76
C ILE A 193 12.25 -2.15 -3.80
N LEU A 194 11.42 -1.11 -3.93
CA LEU A 194 10.31 -1.14 -4.88
C LEU A 194 10.79 -1.22 -6.34
N GLU A 195 11.93 -0.60 -6.66
CA GLU A 195 12.59 -0.70 -7.97
C GLU A 195 13.16 -2.12 -8.22
N GLU A 196 13.82 -2.72 -7.22
CA GLU A 196 14.34 -4.10 -7.25
C GLU A 196 13.24 -5.13 -7.58
N TYR A 197 12.07 -4.99 -6.95
CA TYR A 197 10.90 -5.84 -7.19
C TYR A 197 10.06 -5.40 -8.40
N ARG A 198 10.55 -4.43 -9.19
CA ARG A 198 9.89 -3.92 -10.42
C ARG A 198 8.45 -3.44 -10.19
N ILE A 199 8.19 -2.84 -9.03
CA ILE A 199 6.87 -2.30 -8.70
C ILE A 199 6.68 -0.97 -9.43
N SER A 200 5.64 -0.87 -10.26
CA SER A 200 5.38 0.33 -11.07
C SER A 200 5.06 1.55 -10.21
N ALA A 201 5.43 2.74 -10.68
CA ALA A 201 5.08 4.00 -10.04
C ALA A 201 3.56 4.17 -9.88
N GLU A 202 2.75 3.63 -10.79
CA GLU A 202 1.28 3.63 -10.65
C GLU A 202 0.83 2.82 -9.43
N ALA A 203 1.40 1.62 -9.22
CA ALA A 203 1.08 0.82 -8.05
C ALA A 203 1.50 1.52 -6.74
N GLN A 204 2.64 2.21 -6.77
CA GLN A 204 3.13 3.02 -5.65
C GLN A 204 2.18 4.18 -5.32
N ARG A 205 1.69 4.93 -6.33
CA ARG A 205 0.74 6.04 -6.12
C ARG A 205 -0.58 5.58 -5.51
N ASN A 206 -1.07 4.41 -5.93
CA ASN A 206 -2.27 3.82 -5.36
C ASN A 206 -2.09 3.33 -3.91
N CYS A 207 -0.86 3.31 -3.39
CA CYS A 207 -0.56 2.82 -2.04
C CYS A 207 0.66 3.53 -1.42
N LEU A 208 0.60 4.86 -1.26
CA LEU A 208 1.66 5.65 -0.62
C LEU A 208 2.02 5.18 0.79
N LYS A 209 1.08 4.53 1.48
CA LYS A 209 1.28 3.93 2.80
C LYS A 209 2.45 2.96 2.89
N ILE A 210 2.93 2.42 1.76
CA ILE A 210 4.17 1.63 1.71
C ILE A 210 5.38 2.42 2.22
N TYR A 211 5.44 3.73 1.96
CA TYR A 211 6.50 4.64 2.40
C TYR A 211 6.40 5.02 3.88
N CYS A 212 5.39 4.55 4.60
CA CYS A 212 5.23 4.77 6.03
C CYS A 212 5.72 3.57 6.86
N MET A 213 6.22 2.52 6.20
CA MET A 213 6.70 1.28 6.83
C MET A 213 8.22 1.30 6.97
N CYS A 214 8.79 0.49 7.88
CA CYS A 214 10.24 0.31 7.92
C CYS A 214 10.74 -0.43 6.66
N PRO A 215 11.89 -0.04 6.08
CA PRO A 215 12.44 -0.67 4.88
C PRO A 215 12.58 -2.20 4.99
N GLU A 216 13.06 -2.68 6.12
CA GLU A 216 13.26 -4.11 6.40
C GLU A 216 11.93 -4.86 6.35
N THR A 217 10.88 -4.26 6.92
CA THR A 217 9.53 -4.84 6.85
C THR A 217 8.98 -4.84 5.43
N VAL A 218 9.29 -3.83 4.61
CA VAL A 218 8.86 -3.83 3.20
C VAL A 218 9.53 -4.97 2.45
N ARG A 219 10.84 -5.15 2.63
CA ARG A 219 11.63 -6.22 2.01
C ARG A 219 11.14 -7.61 2.43
N GLU A 220 11.12 -7.90 3.73
CA GLU A 220 10.66 -9.19 4.28
C GLU A 220 9.26 -9.58 3.74
N ARG A 221 8.34 -8.60 3.70
CA ARG A 221 6.99 -8.86 3.21
C ARG A 221 6.95 -9.10 1.71
N LEU A 222 7.76 -8.41 0.91
CA LEU A 222 7.83 -8.66 -0.53
C LEU A 222 8.44 -10.03 -0.81
N GLU A 223 9.52 -10.41 -0.13
CA GLU A 223 10.16 -11.72 -0.26
C GLU A 223 9.18 -12.86 -0.02
N GLU A 224 8.43 -12.81 1.09
CA GLU A 224 7.42 -13.83 1.38
C GLU A 224 6.26 -13.83 0.39
N LEU A 225 5.78 -12.64 0.00
CA LEU A 225 4.62 -12.55 -0.89
C LEU A 225 4.95 -13.04 -2.30
N VAL A 226 6.17 -12.81 -2.80
CA VAL A 226 6.59 -13.30 -4.12
C VAL A 226 6.47 -14.82 -4.24
N GLN A 227 6.60 -15.57 -3.16
CA GLN A 227 6.45 -17.03 -3.18
C GLN A 227 4.98 -17.50 -3.24
N LEU A 228 4.01 -16.61 -3.00
CA LEU A 228 2.58 -16.97 -3.02
C LEU A 228 2.03 -16.97 -4.44
N LYS A 229 1.29 -18.04 -4.80
CA LYS A 229 0.59 -18.14 -6.10
C LYS A 229 -0.36 -16.95 -6.30
N GLU A 230 -1.05 -16.53 -5.25
CA GLU A 230 -1.98 -15.40 -5.26
C GLU A 230 -1.30 -14.09 -5.63
N TYR A 231 -0.08 -13.87 -5.14
CA TYR A 231 0.69 -12.68 -5.48
C TYR A 231 1.15 -12.72 -6.94
N GLN A 232 1.63 -13.88 -7.42
CA GLN A 232 2.08 -14.01 -8.81
C GLN A 232 0.98 -13.68 -9.82
N MET A 233 -0.26 -14.07 -9.52
CA MET A 233 -1.44 -13.73 -10.33
C MET A 233 -1.81 -12.24 -10.23
N LEU A 234 -1.61 -11.63 -9.06
CA LEU A 234 -2.06 -10.26 -8.76
C LEU A 234 -0.95 -9.21 -8.89
N LYS A 235 0.28 -9.60 -9.24
CA LYS A 235 1.46 -8.70 -9.27
C LYS A 235 1.25 -7.48 -10.16
N SER A 236 0.50 -7.67 -11.24
CA SER A 236 0.14 -6.64 -12.22
C SER A 236 -1.00 -5.73 -11.77
N ASN A 237 -1.65 -6.02 -10.64
CA ASN A 237 -2.76 -5.22 -10.16
C ASN A 237 -2.24 -3.87 -9.61
N PRO A 238 -2.83 -2.72 -9.98
CA PRO A 238 -2.42 -1.42 -9.46
C PRO A 238 -2.53 -1.29 -7.94
N ARG A 239 -3.28 -2.18 -7.26
CA ARG A 239 -3.39 -2.22 -5.80
C ARG A 239 -2.51 -3.30 -5.14
N VAL A 240 -1.59 -3.94 -5.87
CA VAL A 240 -0.76 -5.05 -5.36
C VAL A 240 -0.04 -4.70 -4.04
N LEU A 241 0.44 -3.47 -3.89
CA LEU A 241 1.11 -3.02 -2.67
C LEU A 241 0.20 -3.01 -1.43
N SER A 242 -1.12 -3.02 -1.59
CA SER A 242 -2.04 -3.22 -0.47
C SER A 242 -1.87 -4.59 0.18
N MET A 243 -1.40 -5.61 -0.56
CA MET A 243 -1.07 -6.93 -0.01
C MET A 243 0.14 -6.83 0.93
N VAL A 244 1.13 -6.02 0.58
CA VAL A 244 2.32 -5.78 1.40
C VAL A 244 1.93 -5.08 2.70
N VAL A 245 1.17 -3.98 2.60
CA VAL A 245 0.71 -3.20 3.76
C VAL A 245 -0.19 -4.03 4.68
N HIS A 246 -1.05 -4.88 4.12
CA HIS A 246 -2.03 -5.67 4.86
C HIS A 246 -1.75 -7.18 4.93
N LYS A 247 -0.47 -7.61 4.80
CA LYS A 247 -0.04 -9.02 4.77
C LYS A 247 -0.75 -9.92 5.79
N LYS A 248 -0.69 -9.57 7.09
CA LYS A 248 -1.32 -10.38 8.16
C LYS A 248 -2.82 -10.59 7.95
N LYS A 249 -3.55 -9.54 7.55
CA LYS A 249 -4.99 -9.61 7.28
C LYS A 249 -5.25 -10.49 6.06
N MET A 250 -4.46 -10.32 5.00
CA MET A 250 -4.59 -11.08 3.77
C MET A 250 -4.38 -12.58 4.02
N LEU A 251 -3.29 -12.96 4.69
CA LEU A 251 -2.98 -14.36 4.99
C LEU A 251 -4.08 -15.03 5.83
N SER A 252 -4.53 -14.36 6.90
CA SER A 252 -5.63 -14.88 7.73
C SER A 252 -6.92 -15.10 6.93
N ARG A 253 -7.20 -14.24 5.94
CA ARG A 253 -8.37 -14.39 5.07
C ARG A 253 -8.20 -15.49 4.05
N LEU A 254 -6.99 -15.65 3.50
CA LEU A 254 -6.67 -16.73 2.58
C LEU A 254 -6.91 -18.09 3.25
N THR A 255 -6.42 -18.27 4.49
CA THR A 255 -6.68 -19.48 5.29
C THR A 255 -8.18 -19.75 5.47
N LYS A 256 -8.97 -18.71 5.75
CA LYS A 256 -10.44 -18.85 5.90
C LYS A 256 -11.15 -19.18 4.60
N MET A 257 -10.72 -18.61 3.48
CA MET A 257 -11.27 -18.92 2.17
C MET A 257 -10.98 -20.36 1.77
N ASN A 258 -9.76 -20.83 2.03
CA ASN A 258 -9.35 -22.21 1.78
C ASN A 258 -10.16 -23.19 2.63
N ALA A 259 -10.33 -22.91 3.93
CA ALA A 259 -11.16 -23.74 4.82
C ALA A 259 -12.65 -23.79 4.40
N ALA A 260 -13.15 -22.74 3.74
CA ALA A 260 -14.52 -22.68 3.22
C ALA A 260 -14.65 -23.16 1.76
N ASN A 261 -13.58 -23.72 1.16
CA ASN A 261 -13.52 -24.13 -0.24
C ASN A 261 -13.94 -23.03 -1.24
N LYS A 262 -13.70 -21.76 -0.90
CA LYS A 262 -13.99 -20.61 -1.77
C LYS A 262 -12.83 -20.38 -2.72
N GLN A 263 -12.96 -20.81 -3.98
CA GLN A 263 -11.91 -20.65 -4.99
C GLN A 263 -12.00 -19.33 -5.78
N CYS A 264 -13.20 -18.75 -5.96
CA CYS A 264 -13.37 -17.52 -6.73
C CYS A 264 -13.27 -16.30 -5.83
N TYR A 265 -12.04 -15.91 -5.49
CA TYR A 265 -11.74 -14.66 -4.78
C TYR A 265 -10.84 -13.75 -5.61
N SER A 266 -10.63 -12.53 -5.10
CA SER A 266 -9.88 -11.48 -5.77
C SER A 266 -9.14 -10.65 -4.74
N LEU A 267 -8.25 -9.76 -5.18
CA LEU A 267 -7.52 -8.86 -4.29
C LEU A 267 -8.49 -8.10 -3.38
N ASN A 268 -9.63 -7.67 -3.91
CA ASN A 268 -10.63 -6.95 -3.14
C ASN A 268 -11.11 -7.74 -1.90
N HIS A 269 -11.34 -9.04 -2.04
CA HIS A 269 -11.80 -9.88 -0.92
C HIS A 269 -10.71 -10.02 0.14
N LEU A 270 -9.45 -10.09 -0.27
CA LEU A 270 -8.30 -10.19 0.63
C LEU A 270 -8.05 -8.91 1.44
N ILE A 271 -8.23 -7.72 0.85
CA ILE A 271 -7.86 -6.45 1.52
C ILE A 271 -9.04 -5.63 2.07
N SER A 272 -10.29 -5.94 1.69
CA SER A 272 -11.50 -5.17 2.03
C SER A 272 -11.81 -5.03 3.54
N SER A 273 -12.86 -4.29 3.88
CA SER A 273 -13.35 -4.18 5.26
C SER A 273 -13.84 -5.53 5.81
N LYS A 274 -13.96 -5.65 7.15
CA LYS A 274 -14.47 -6.88 7.78
C LYS A 274 -15.89 -7.22 7.31
N LYS A 275 -16.75 -6.20 7.18
CA LYS A 275 -18.14 -6.36 6.70
C LYS A 275 -18.21 -6.97 5.30
N VAL A 276 -17.40 -6.45 4.36
CA VAL A 276 -17.38 -6.95 2.97
C VAL A 276 -16.86 -8.39 2.92
N PHE A 277 -15.79 -8.70 3.64
CA PHE A 277 -15.25 -10.06 3.69
C PHE A 277 -16.22 -11.07 4.33
N ASN A 278 -16.86 -10.70 5.44
CA ASN A 278 -17.81 -11.59 6.12
C ASN A 278 -19.08 -11.82 5.28
N ASN A 279 -19.53 -10.82 4.53
CA ASN A 279 -20.62 -11.00 3.57
C ASN A 279 -20.20 -11.96 2.44
N TYR A 280 -18.99 -11.81 1.91
CA TYR A 280 -18.46 -12.72 0.88
C TYR A 280 -18.35 -14.18 1.38
N ILE A 281 -17.80 -14.39 2.58
CA ILE A 281 -17.60 -15.75 3.11
C ILE A 281 -18.93 -16.43 3.46
N GLY A 282 -19.91 -15.67 3.95
CA GLY A 282 -21.23 -16.18 4.36
C GLY A 282 -22.22 -16.39 3.22
N ASN A 283 -22.02 -15.73 2.07
CA ASN A 283 -22.93 -15.89 0.94
C ASN A 283 -22.72 -17.22 0.20
N PHE A 284 -23.83 -17.81 -0.25
CA PHE A 284 -23.81 -18.97 -1.14
C PHE A 284 -23.33 -18.53 -2.53
N GLY A 285 -22.37 -19.26 -3.10
CA GLY A 285 -21.70 -18.91 -4.35
C GLY A 285 -20.38 -18.15 -4.18
N SER A 286 -19.47 -18.36 -5.13
CA SER A 286 -18.15 -17.74 -5.17
C SER A 286 -18.11 -16.80 -6.37
N LYS A 287 -18.16 -15.48 -6.12
CA LYS A 287 -18.04 -14.46 -7.17
C LYS A 287 -16.72 -13.72 -7.01
N ALA A 288 -15.88 -13.74 -8.04
CA ALA A 288 -14.69 -12.91 -8.13
C ALA A 288 -15.06 -11.44 -8.41
N CYS A 289 -14.10 -10.53 -8.23
CA CYS A 289 -14.28 -9.14 -8.64
C CYS A 289 -13.99 -9.01 -10.13
N GLY A 290 -14.99 -8.61 -10.92
CA GLY A 290 -14.85 -8.47 -12.37
C GLY A 290 -13.75 -7.49 -12.81
N ARG A 291 -13.46 -6.47 -12.01
CA ARG A 291 -12.34 -5.55 -12.26
C ARG A 291 -10.99 -6.25 -12.16
N ASP A 292 -10.81 -7.12 -11.17
CA ASP A 292 -9.55 -7.84 -10.99
C ASP A 292 -9.36 -8.90 -12.11
N ILE A 293 -10.44 -9.55 -12.58
CA ILE A 293 -10.42 -10.42 -13.78
C ILE A 293 -9.96 -9.63 -15.01
N ALA A 294 -10.57 -8.47 -15.26
CA ALA A 294 -10.26 -7.67 -16.44
C ALA A 294 -8.83 -7.14 -16.42
N ILE A 295 -8.30 -6.76 -15.24
CA ILE A 295 -6.91 -6.33 -15.07
C ILE A 295 -5.94 -7.48 -15.35
N LEU A 296 -6.25 -8.69 -14.87
CA LEU A 296 -5.44 -9.88 -15.13
C LEU A 296 -5.34 -10.14 -16.63
N ILE A 297 -6.49 -10.26 -17.30
CA ILE A 297 -6.55 -10.51 -18.75
C ILE A 297 -5.86 -9.39 -19.52
N SER A 298 -6.16 -8.12 -19.20
CA SER A 298 -5.58 -6.98 -19.93
C SER A 298 -4.06 -6.97 -19.83
N THR A 299 -3.51 -7.25 -18.65
CA THR A 299 -2.06 -7.14 -18.45
C THR A 299 -1.32 -8.32 -19.09
N CYS A 300 -1.85 -9.53 -18.99
CA CYS A 300 -1.24 -10.70 -19.62
C CYS A 300 -1.25 -10.60 -21.16
N LEU A 301 -2.31 -10.00 -21.73
CA LEU A 301 -2.44 -9.85 -23.18
C LEU A 301 -1.77 -8.59 -23.75
N GLN A 302 -1.64 -7.50 -22.98
CA GLN A 302 -0.93 -6.28 -23.42
C GLN A 302 0.58 -6.45 -23.54
N SER A 303 1.16 -7.40 -22.80
CA SER A 303 2.61 -7.61 -22.76
C SER A 303 3.23 -8.00 -24.13
N SER A 304 2.43 -8.32 -25.16
CA SER A 304 2.91 -8.61 -26.53
C SER A 304 2.50 -7.58 -27.60
N ILE A 305 1.63 -6.62 -27.31
CA ILE A 305 1.05 -5.73 -28.33
C ILE A 305 1.97 -4.53 -28.60
N ASN A 306 2.89 -4.22 -27.66
CA ASN A 306 3.79 -3.07 -27.74
C ASN A 306 5.02 -3.26 -28.66
N THR A 307 5.18 -4.39 -29.34
CA THR A 307 6.33 -4.64 -30.23
C THR A 307 6.13 -4.23 -31.69
N SER A 308 4.93 -3.80 -32.10
CA SER A 308 4.62 -3.72 -33.55
C SER A 308 4.07 -2.39 -34.07
N SER A 309 3.70 -1.42 -33.22
CA SER A 309 3.19 -0.14 -33.71
C SER A 309 3.31 1.00 -32.70
N SER A 310 4.00 2.06 -33.11
CA SER A 310 4.18 3.34 -32.42
C SER A 310 2.90 4.19 -32.31
N ALA A 311 1.73 3.57 -32.46
CA ALA A 311 0.43 4.24 -32.50
C ALA A 311 -0.62 3.48 -31.68
N SER A 312 -0.55 3.64 -30.37
CA SER A 312 -1.69 3.89 -29.46
C SER A 312 -1.39 3.31 -28.08
N ALA A 313 -0.97 4.18 -27.17
CA ALA A 313 -1.14 3.95 -25.74
C ALA A 313 -2.65 3.97 -25.43
N ILE A 314 -3.39 2.95 -25.86
CA ILE A 314 -4.73 2.70 -25.36
C ILE A 314 -4.53 2.44 -23.87
N SER A 315 -4.93 3.42 -23.05
CA SER A 315 -4.83 3.33 -21.59
C SER A 315 -5.29 1.95 -21.13
N SER A 316 -4.50 1.26 -20.30
CA SER A 316 -4.84 -0.05 -19.73
C SER A 316 -6.27 -0.10 -19.17
N LYS A 317 -6.79 1.04 -18.69
CA LYS A 317 -8.18 1.24 -18.27
C LYS A 317 -9.22 1.02 -19.38
N THR A 318 -8.96 1.51 -20.59
CA THR A 318 -9.87 1.38 -21.75
C THR A 318 -9.93 -0.08 -22.22
N THR A 319 -8.80 -0.78 -22.22
CA THR A 319 -8.74 -2.21 -22.57
C THR A 319 -9.45 -3.07 -21.52
N ALA A 320 -9.22 -2.80 -20.23
CA ALA A 320 -9.94 -3.49 -19.15
C ALA A 320 -11.46 -3.27 -19.24
N ALA A 321 -11.91 -2.05 -19.57
CA ALA A 321 -13.34 -1.76 -19.77
C ALA A 321 -13.94 -2.54 -20.96
N SER A 322 -13.18 -2.68 -22.06
CA SER A 322 -13.58 -3.48 -23.22
C SER A 322 -13.72 -4.97 -22.88
N ILE A 323 -12.77 -5.52 -22.11
CA ILE A 323 -12.83 -6.91 -21.63
C ILE A 323 -14.06 -7.13 -20.76
N VAL A 324 -14.34 -6.23 -19.82
CA VAL A 324 -15.57 -6.32 -18.99
C VAL A 324 -16.82 -6.31 -19.87
N LYS A 325 -16.88 -5.43 -20.88
CA LYS A 325 -18.03 -5.35 -21.80
C LYS A 325 -18.23 -6.67 -22.56
N ARG A 326 -17.14 -7.33 -22.98
CA ARG A 326 -17.20 -8.64 -23.63
C ARG A 326 -17.63 -9.72 -22.65
N LEU A 327 -16.94 -9.89 -21.53
CA LEU A 327 -17.22 -10.93 -20.54
C LEU A 327 -18.64 -10.89 -19.99
N LYS A 328 -19.23 -9.70 -19.81
CA LYS A 328 -20.62 -9.52 -19.37
C LYS A 328 -21.66 -10.22 -20.24
N LYS A 329 -21.33 -10.59 -21.49
CA LYS A 329 -22.21 -11.40 -22.35
C LYS A 329 -22.38 -12.82 -21.83
N HIS A 330 -21.44 -13.33 -21.03
CA HIS A 330 -21.52 -14.66 -20.43
C HIS A 330 -22.17 -14.57 -19.05
N LYS A 331 -23.24 -15.33 -18.81
CA LYS A 331 -24.07 -15.26 -17.59
C LYS A 331 -23.26 -15.41 -16.30
N PHE A 332 -22.25 -16.27 -16.31
CA PHE A 332 -21.49 -16.66 -15.12
C PHE A 332 -20.03 -16.18 -15.11
N TRP A 333 -19.70 -15.10 -15.83
CA TRP A 333 -18.32 -14.62 -15.99
C TRP A 333 -17.57 -14.23 -14.68
N LEU A 334 -18.28 -14.12 -13.56
CA LEU A 334 -17.69 -13.86 -12.23
C LEU A 334 -17.43 -15.14 -11.42
N HIS A 335 -17.83 -16.31 -11.93
CA HIS A 335 -17.80 -17.58 -11.21
C HIS A 335 -16.60 -18.46 -11.54
N THR A 336 -15.60 -17.90 -12.23
CA THR A 336 -14.34 -18.56 -12.52
C THR A 336 -13.24 -18.01 -11.61
N ALA A 337 -12.41 -18.90 -11.06
CA ALA A 337 -11.26 -18.52 -10.24
C ALA A 337 -10.18 -17.81 -11.07
N LEU A 338 -9.52 -16.81 -10.48
CA LEU A 338 -8.44 -16.07 -11.16
C LEU A 338 -7.28 -16.99 -11.58
N SER A 339 -7.02 -18.06 -10.82
CA SER A 339 -6.00 -19.06 -11.16
C SER A 339 -6.31 -19.81 -12.44
N VAL A 340 -7.58 -20.19 -12.65
CA VAL A 340 -8.01 -20.88 -13.87
C VAL A 340 -7.83 -19.95 -15.07
N ILE A 341 -8.20 -18.68 -14.93
CA ILE A 341 -8.03 -17.69 -15.99
C ILE A 341 -6.54 -17.49 -16.32
N ASP A 342 -5.68 -17.34 -15.30
CA ASP A 342 -4.23 -17.18 -15.49
C ASP A 342 -3.59 -18.41 -16.19
N ASP A 343 -3.95 -19.62 -15.74
CA ASP A 343 -3.46 -20.86 -16.31
C ASP A 343 -3.93 -21.04 -17.77
N ASN A 344 -5.19 -20.70 -18.06
CA ASN A 344 -5.76 -20.72 -19.42
C ASN A 344 -5.08 -19.71 -20.34
N ILE A 345 -4.80 -18.49 -19.89
CA ILE A 345 -4.09 -17.49 -20.69
C ILE A 345 -2.71 -18.03 -21.08
N LYS A 346 -1.93 -18.53 -20.10
CA LYS A 346 -0.60 -19.08 -20.35
C LYS A 346 -0.62 -20.28 -21.31
N PHE A 347 -1.66 -21.12 -21.22
CA PHE A 347 -1.83 -22.23 -22.15
C PHE A 347 -2.09 -21.75 -23.58
N LEU A 348 -3.05 -20.83 -23.77
CA LEU A 348 -3.40 -20.32 -25.09
C LEU A 348 -2.26 -19.54 -25.75
N GLN A 349 -1.47 -18.80 -24.97
CA GLN A 349 -0.30 -18.05 -25.45
C GLN A 349 0.80 -18.91 -26.08
N LYS A 350 0.78 -20.24 -25.87
CA LYS A 350 1.71 -21.16 -26.54
C LYS A 350 1.40 -21.34 -28.02
N TRP A 351 0.15 -21.12 -28.42
CA TRP A 351 -0.36 -21.47 -29.75
C TRP A 351 -0.98 -20.29 -30.50
N PHE A 352 -1.46 -19.27 -29.79
CA PHE A 352 -2.26 -18.19 -30.35
C PHE A 352 -1.72 -16.81 -29.98
N GLN A 353 -1.90 -15.84 -30.89
CA GLN A 353 -1.57 -14.44 -30.65
C GLN A 353 -2.53 -13.81 -29.63
N ASN A 354 -2.05 -12.81 -28.89
CA ASN A 354 -2.83 -12.18 -27.81
C ASN A 354 -4.09 -11.48 -28.31
N GLU A 355 -4.10 -10.95 -29.54
CA GLU A 355 -5.28 -10.35 -30.16
C GLU A 355 -6.40 -11.38 -30.39
N VAL A 356 -6.03 -12.60 -30.79
CA VAL A 356 -6.96 -13.72 -31.01
C VAL A 356 -7.55 -14.20 -29.68
N ILE A 357 -6.71 -14.31 -28.65
CA ILE A 357 -7.15 -14.66 -27.28
C ILE A 357 -8.07 -13.57 -26.72
N PHE A 358 -7.74 -12.29 -26.95
CA PHE A 358 -8.58 -11.16 -26.56
C PHE A 358 -9.95 -11.20 -27.23
N ASN A 359 -10.00 -11.52 -28.52
CA ASN A 359 -11.27 -11.64 -29.25
C ASN A 359 -12.14 -12.77 -28.72
N ASN A 360 -11.53 -13.85 -28.24
CA ASN A 360 -12.19 -15.05 -27.73
C ASN A 360 -12.09 -15.18 -26.19
N CYS A 361 -12.04 -14.05 -25.47
CA CYS A 361 -11.76 -14.03 -24.04
C CYS A 361 -12.77 -14.79 -23.14
N HIS A 362 -13.95 -15.11 -23.66
CA HIS A 362 -14.93 -15.96 -22.97
C HIS A 362 -14.40 -17.36 -22.71
N LEU A 363 -13.56 -17.88 -23.61
CA LEU A 363 -12.96 -19.21 -23.48
C LEU A 363 -12.12 -19.33 -22.20
N LEU A 364 -11.54 -18.24 -21.72
CA LEU A 364 -10.73 -18.21 -20.49
C LEU A 364 -11.52 -18.58 -19.23
N LEU A 365 -12.85 -18.54 -19.28
CA LEU A 365 -13.74 -18.84 -18.15
C LEU A 365 -13.93 -20.35 -17.92
N TYR A 366 -13.54 -21.18 -18.89
CA TYR A 366 -13.85 -22.60 -18.93
C TYR A 366 -12.73 -23.47 -18.32
N PRO A 367 -13.02 -24.72 -17.96
CA PRO A 367 -12.03 -25.65 -17.42
C PRO A 367 -10.89 -25.89 -18.41
N GLY A 368 -9.65 -25.75 -17.95
CA GLY A 368 -8.45 -25.85 -18.81
C GLY A 368 -8.30 -27.20 -19.51
N PHE A 369 -8.78 -28.29 -18.88
CA PHE A 369 -8.76 -29.63 -19.48
C PHE A 369 -9.58 -29.69 -20.77
N ASP A 370 -10.83 -29.19 -20.75
CA ASP A 370 -11.71 -29.20 -21.92
C ASP A 370 -11.16 -28.29 -23.03
N ILE A 371 -10.62 -27.13 -22.65
CA ILE A 371 -9.96 -26.19 -23.58
C ILE A 371 -8.78 -26.89 -24.27
N GLN A 372 -7.91 -27.55 -23.50
CA GLN A 372 -6.72 -28.22 -24.01
C GLN A 372 -7.11 -29.35 -24.98
N GLN A 373 -8.03 -30.22 -24.56
CA GLN A 373 -8.46 -31.37 -25.35
C GLN A 373 -8.99 -30.95 -26.73
N HIS A 374 -9.85 -29.94 -26.78
CA HIS A 374 -10.44 -29.47 -28.04
C HIS A 374 -9.44 -28.68 -28.91
N ILE A 375 -8.53 -27.91 -28.32
CA ILE A 375 -7.50 -27.18 -29.07
C ILE A 375 -6.50 -28.13 -29.72
N GLU A 376 -6.00 -29.12 -28.98
CA GLU A 376 -5.07 -30.12 -29.52
C GLU A 376 -5.72 -30.88 -30.69
N PHE A 377 -6.99 -31.23 -30.56
CA PHE A 377 -7.77 -31.84 -31.63
C PHE A 377 -7.84 -30.95 -32.89
N PHE A 378 -8.32 -29.71 -32.76
CA PHE A 378 -8.52 -28.84 -33.93
C PHE A 378 -7.20 -28.41 -34.59
N LEU A 379 -6.14 -28.18 -33.80
CA LEU A 379 -4.80 -27.90 -34.31
C LEU A 379 -4.19 -29.12 -35.01
N GLY A 380 -4.37 -30.32 -34.45
CA GLY A 380 -3.94 -31.57 -35.08
C GLY A 380 -4.58 -31.79 -36.44
N MET A 381 -5.90 -31.58 -36.52
CA MET A 381 -6.66 -31.67 -37.77
C MET A 381 -6.26 -30.60 -38.79
N ARG A 382 -5.94 -29.36 -38.36
CA ARG A 382 -5.45 -28.31 -39.25
C ARG A 382 -4.08 -28.65 -39.85
N ASN A 383 -3.16 -29.14 -39.03
CA ASN A 383 -1.77 -29.34 -39.41
C ASN A 383 -1.53 -30.66 -40.16
N SER A 384 -2.58 -31.42 -40.48
CA SER A 384 -2.53 -32.69 -41.24
C SER A 384 -1.67 -33.79 -40.59
N ASN A 385 -1.26 -33.62 -39.33
CA ASN A 385 -0.75 -34.70 -38.50
C ASN A 385 -1.96 -35.50 -38.04
N GLY A 386 -2.31 -36.55 -38.79
CA GLY A 386 -3.43 -37.44 -38.48
C GLY A 386 -3.43 -37.81 -37.00
N PHE A 387 -4.25 -37.12 -36.22
CA PHE A 387 -4.31 -37.27 -34.78
C PHE A 387 -5.02 -38.60 -34.53
N LYS A 388 -4.25 -39.64 -34.22
CA LYS A 388 -4.77 -40.94 -33.80
C LYS A 388 -5.17 -40.84 -32.32
N GLN A 389 -6.31 -40.22 -32.04
CA GLN A 389 -6.94 -40.37 -30.74
C GLN A 389 -8.44 -40.65 -30.95
N GLU A 390 -8.84 -41.87 -30.59
CA GLU A 390 -10.18 -42.46 -30.80
C GLU A 390 -11.32 -41.80 -29.98
N THR A 391 -11.15 -40.64 -29.35
CA THR A 391 -11.90 -40.36 -28.11
C THR A 391 -12.70 -39.05 -28.04
N ILE A 392 -12.85 -38.28 -29.11
CA ILE A 392 -13.86 -37.19 -29.14
C ILE A 392 -14.89 -37.51 -30.22
N PRO A 393 -16.09 -38.00 -29.86
CA PRO A 393 -17.18 -38.18 -30.81
C PRO A 393 -17.67 -36.79 -31.23
N LEU A 394 -17.05 -36.24 -32.27
CA LEU A 394 -17.59 -35.08 -32.95
C LEU A 394 -18.82 -35.48 -33.76
N ASP A 395 -19.71 -34.52 -33.90
CA ASP A 395 -20.92 -34.67 -34.69
C ASP A 395 -20.56 -34.82 -36.19
N SER A 396 -21.33 -35.64 -36.90
CA SER A 396 -21.27 -35.83 -38.36
C SER A 396 -21.24 -34.53 -39.18
N SER A 397 -21.73 -33.42 -38.63
CA SER A 397 -21.64 -32.07 -39.22
C SER A 397 -20.21 -31.57 -39.46
N TYR A 398 -19.22 -32.14 -38.79
CA TYR A 398 -17.79 -31.79 -38.89
C TYR A 398 -17.08 -32.39 -40.10
N ASN A 399 -17.71 -33.33 -40.83
CA ASN A 399 -17.13 -33.99 -41.99
C ASN A 399 -16.91 -33.06 -43.21
N ASN A 400 -17.64 -31.94 -43.26
CA ASN A 400 -17.56 -30.97 -44.36
C ASN A 400 -16.60 -29.81 -44.08
N ILE A 401 -15.96 -29.78 -42.91
CA ILE A 401 -15.07 -28.67 -42.53
C ILE A 401 -13.69 -28.88 -43.15
N ARG A 402 -13.20 -27.86 -43.86
CA ARG A 402 -11.83 -27.82 -44.36
C ARG A 402 -10.89 -27.36 -43.26
N TYR A 403 -10.50 -28.27 -42.36
CA TYR A 403 -9.67 -27.97 -41.19
C TYR A 403 -8.38 -27.22 -41.50
N GLY A 404 -7.70 -27.56 -42.61
CA GLY A 404 -6.49 -26.87 -43.07
C GLY A 404 -6.67 -25.38 -43.42
N LYS A 405 -7.92 -24.89 -43.51
CA LYS A 405 -8.24 -23.47 -43.79
C LYS A 405 -8.73 -22.71 -42.57
N LEU A 406 -8.82 -23.33 -41.40
CA LEU A 406 -9.33 -22.69 -40.19
C LEU A 406 -8.33 -21.66 -39.66
N THR A 407 -8.82 -20.43 -39.45
CA THR A 407 -8.06 -19.39 -38.75
C THR A 407 -7.98 -19.67 -37.25
N ASP A 408 -7.03 -19.06 -36.58
CA ASP A 408 -6.87 -19.18 -35.13
C ASP A 408 -8.13 -18.73 -34.36
N ASP A 409 -8.76 -17.62 -34.79
CA ASP A 409 -10.05 -17.18 -34.23
C ASP A 409 -11.14 -18.24 -34.39
N GLN A 410 -11.21 -18.90 -35.55
CA GLN A 410 -12.20 -19.95 -35.80
C GLN A 410 -11.94 -21.17 -34.92
N ILE A 411 -10.68 -21.54 -34.68
CA ILE A 411 -10.33 -22.66 -33.80
C ILE A 411 -10.77 -22.39 -32.36
N LEU A 412 -10.49 -21.19 -31.82
CA LEU A 412 -10.92 -20.85 -30.47
C LEU A 412 -12.46 -20.77 -30.35
N ALA A 413 -13.13 -20.22 -31.36
CA ALA A 413 -14.59 -20.17 -31.40
C ALA A 413 -15.22 -21.58 -31.48
N LEU A 414 -14.67 -22.48 -32.30
CA LEU A 414 -15.11 -23.87 -32.39
C LEU A 414 -14.86 -24.64 -31.10
N THR A 415 -13.74 -24.37 -30.42
CA THR A 415 -13.47 -24.95 -29.11
C THR A 415 -14.53 -24.55 -28.09
N LEU A 416 -14.84 -23.26 -27.99
CA LEU A 416 -15.90 -22.78 -27.11
C LEU A 416 -17.27 -23.39 -27.48
N TYR A 417 -17.56 -23.48 -28.78
CA TYR A 417 -18.78 -24.09 -29.29
C TYR A 417 -18.93 -25.55 -28.85
N GLU A 418 -17.90 -26.37 -29.02
CA GLU A 418 -17.95 -27.79 -28.64
C GLU A 418 -18.10 -28.02 -27.13
N ILE A 419 -17.51 -27.14 -26.32
CA ILE A 419 -17.70 -27.18 -24.87
C ILE A 419 -19.17 -26.86 -24.53
N GLU A 420 -19.70 -25.74 -25.02
CA GLU A 420 -21.05 -25.27 -24.70
C GLU A 420 -22.18 -26.08 -25.37
N LYS A 421 -21.89 -26.77 -26.48
CA LYS A 421 -22.85 -27.63 -27.18
C LYS A 421 -23.46 -28.67 -26.24
N LYS A 422 -22.64 -29.25 -25.35
CA LYS A 422 -23.06 -30.24 -24.33
C LYS A 422 -24.00 -29.64 -23.27
N TYR A 423 -23.98 -28.33 -23.12
CA TYR A 423 -24.74 -27.56 -22.12
C TYR A 423 -25.82 -26.67 -22.75
N HIS A 424 -26.15 -26.89 -24.03
CA HIS A 424 -27.14 -26.11 -24.76
C HIS A 424 -26.90 -24.58 -24.71
N PHE A 425 -25.63 -24.16 -24.67
CA PHE A 425 -25.24 -22.75 -24.61
C PHE A 425 -25.78 -21.99 -23.38
N SER A 426 -26.06 -22.69 -22.28
CA SER A 426 -26.54 -22.09 -21.04
C SER A 426 -25.46 -21.29 -20.28
N GLY A 427 -24.18 -21.50 -20.63
CA GLY A 427 -23.02 -21.00 -19.88
C GLY A 427 -22.61 -21.92 -18.73
N ASP A 428 -23.29 -23.06 -18.53
CA ASP A 428 -22.98 -23.99 -17.43
C ASP A 428 -21.71 -24.80 -17.69
N GLY A 429 -21.15 -24.74 -18.91
CA GLY A 429 -19.90 -25.40 -19.26
C GLY A 429 -18.70 -24.92 -18.41
N ILE A 430 -18.80 -23.79 -17.70
CA ILE A 430 -17.75 -23.38 -16.76
C ILE A 430 -17.60 -24.32 -15.55
N TRP A 431 -18.59 -25.18 -15.30
CA TRP A 431 -18.60 -26.19 -14.24
C TRP A 431 -18.38 -27.61 -14.76
N SER A 432 -18.05 -27.81 -16.04
CA SER A 432 -17.74 -29.13 -16.58
C SER A 432 -16.57 -29.74 -15.81
N LYS A 433 -16.78 -30.89 -15.17
CA LYS A 433 -15.78 -31.65 -14.40
C LYS A 433 -14.82 -30.73 -13.60
N GLN A 434 -15.34 -29.99 -12.62
CA GLN A 434 -14.44 -29.43 -11.60
C GLN A 434 -13.76 -30.59 -10.89
N ASP A 435 -12.45 -30.80 -11.12
CA ASP A 435 -11.66 -31.79 -10.37
C ASP A 435 -11.92 -31.60 -8.86
N PRO A 436 -12.60 -32.55 -8.20
CA PRO A 436 -12.45 -32.65 -6.77
C PRO A 436 -11.05 -33.24 -6.56
N CYS A 437 -10.14 -32.47 -5.96
CA CYS A 437 -8.81 -32.89 -5.52
C CYS A 437 -7.63 -32.57 -6.48
N ARG A 438 -7.04 -31.38 -6.32
CA ARG A 438 -5.58 -31.23 -6.26
C ARG A 438 -5.19 -30.79 -4.85
N THR A 439 -5.51 -31.65 -3.89
CA THR A 439 -4.97 -31.63 -2.54
C THR A 439 -4.32 -32.99 -2.35
N GLU A 440 -3.00 -33.00 -2.11
CA GLU A 440 -2.25 -34.16 -1.61
C GLU A 440 -2.20 -35.42 -2.50
N SER A 441 -1.24 -35.48 -3.43
CA SER A 441 -0.45 -36.70 -3.76
C SER A 441 0.47 -36.47 -4.97
N GLN A 442 1.53 -35.69 -4.78
CA GLN A 442 2.81 -35.88 -5.49
C GLN A 442 3.95 -35.63 -4.50
N LEU A 443 3.94 -36.42 -3.42
CA LEU A 443 5.10 -36.81 -2.64
C LEU A 443 4.86 -38.27 -2.29
N SER A 444 5.35 -39.15 -3.15
CA SER A 444 5.60 -40.56 -2.89
C SER A 444 6.82 -40.94 -3.71
#